data_AF-A0A968XR25-F1
#
_entry.id   AF-A0A968XR25-F1
#
_cell.length_a   1.000
_cell.length_b   1.000
_cell.length_c   1.000
_cell.angle_alpha   90.00
_cell.angle_beta   90.00
_cell.angle_gamma   90.00
#
_symmetry.space_group_name_H-M   'P 1'
#
loop_
_entity.id
_entity.type
_entity.pdbx_description
1 polymer ?
#
loop_
_entity_poly.entity_id
_entity_poly.type
_entity_poly.pdbx_seq_one_letter_code
_entity_poly.pdbx_strand_id
1 'polypeptide(L)'
;MTFFNNSKICRRKVKDKKLCFTNLFWQKRKVKIWQRTGESYQHILMKALGYAMFVGKYPDLEIEISVNLRYKPDLIVFSEERNYKFWGECGANSIRKTVWILKHTRTEKLVLFKIGMNTESLIKQLRAEIEEKYRPKGRISLINFVSEIVGLTASKQIEKVSKDWYSETKI
;
A
#
# COMPACT_ATOMS: atom_id res chain seq x y z
N MET A 1 6.43 25.06 10.21
CA MET A 1 5.40 24.67 11.20
C MET A 1 4.12 24.42 10.41
N THR A 2 3.77 23.17 10.12
CA THR A 2 2.61 22.86 9.27
C THR A 2 1.77 21.82 9.98
N PHE A 3 0.57 22.25 10.37
CA PHE A 3 -0.41 21.51 11.13
C PHE A 3 -0.86 20.27 10.36
N PHE A 4 -0.51 19.09 10.86
CA PHE A 4 -1.05 17.81 10.43
C PHE A 4 -2.39 17.58 11.13
N ASN A 5 -3.50 17.62 10.39
CA ASN A 5 -4.82 17.34 10.96
C ASN A 5 -5.44 16.10 10.33
N ASN A 6 -5.38 15.01 11.11
CA ASN A 6 -6.35 13.92 11.25
C ASN A 6 -6.68 13.07 10.02
N SER A 7 -5.93 11.98 9.82
CA SER A 7 -6.51 10.75 9.28
C SER A 7 -7.24 9.95 10.35
N LYS A 8 -8.43 9.45 10.03
CA LYS A 8 -9.16 8.51 10.89
C LYS A 8 -9.18 7.16 10.19
N ILE A 9 -9.14 6.06 10.93
CA ILE A 9 -9.39 4.73 10.38
C ILE A 9 -10.45 4.17 11.32
N CYS A 10 -11.65 3.91 10.81
CA CYS A 10 -12.80 3.52 11.62
C CYS A 10 -13.45 2.27 11.03
N ARG A 11 -13.68 1.28 11.90
CA ARG A 11 -14.29 -0.02 11.58
C ARG A 11 -15.81 0.09 11.75
N ARG A 12 -16.59 -0.23 10.73
CA ARG A 12 -18.06 -0.31 10.85
C ARG A 12 -18.60 -1.56 10.13
N LYS A 13 -19.25 -2.45 10.87
CA LYS A 13 -20.05 -3.53 10.26
C LYS A 13 -21.28 -2.92 9.61
N VAL A 14 -21.51 -3.19 8.33
CA VAL A 14 -22.74 -2.80 7.60
C VAL A 14 -23.54 -4.09 7.32
N LYS A 15 -24.87 -4.01 7.41
CA LYS A 15 -25.80 -5.16 7.46
C LYS A 15 -25.90 -6.01 6.18
N ASP A 16 -25.27 -5.64 5.07
CA ASP A 16 -25.33 -6.39 3.81
C ASP A 16 -23.93 -6.69 3.26
N LYS A 17 -23.39 -7.89 3.55
CA LYS A 17 -22.23 -8.62 2.95
C LYS A 17 -21.00 -7.83 2.39
N LYS A 18 -20.87 -6.54 2.66
CA LYS A 18 -19.78 -5.64 2.28
C LYS A 18 -19.46 -4.85 3.53
N LEU A 19 -18.45 -5.28 4.28
CA LEU A 19 -17.98 -4.46 5.37
C LEU A 19 -17.23 -3.26 4.79
N CYS A 20 -17.72 -2.06 5.12
CA CYS A 20 -17.01 -0.80 4.91
C CYS A 20 -15.97 -0.68 6.01
N PHE A 21 -14.70 -0.71 5.64
CA PHE A 21 -13.62 -0.55 6.59
C PHE A 21 -12.83 0.69 6.23
N THR A 22 -12.68 1.56 7.22
CA THR A 22 -11.82 2.73 7.24
C THR A 22 -12.41 3.95 6.54
N ASN A 23 -12.71 4.99 7.33
CA ASN A 23 -12.96 6.35 6.86
C ASN A 23 -11.66 7.13 7.01
N LEU A 24 -10.76 7.02 6.04
CA LEU A 24 -9.52 7.80 5.97
C LEU A 24 -9.85 9.26 5.73
N PHE A 25 -9.27 10.16 6.53
CA PHE A 25 -9.42 11.60 6.35
C PHE A 25 -8.06 12.18 5.95
N TRP A 26 -7.98 12.89 4.83
CA TRP A 26 -6.77 13.63 4.49
C TRP A 26 -7.17 14.93 3.80
N GLN A 27 -6.79 16.07 4.39
CA GLN A 27 -7.18 17.41 3.90
C GLN A 27 -8.68 17.50 3.54
N LYS A 28 -9.57 17.09 4.46
CA LYS A 28 -11.04 17.03 4.28
C LYS A 28 -11.56 15.99 3.27
N ARG A 29 -10.69 15.22 2.58
CA ARG A 29 -11.11 14.09 1.73
C ARG A 29 -11.39 12.87 2.60
N LYS A 30 -12.56 12.26 2.43
CA LYS A 30 -12.96 11.02 3.09
C LYS A 30 -12.80 9.85 2.13
N VAL A 31 -11.85 8.97 2.39
CA VAL A 31 -11.65 7.75 1.61
C VAL A 31 -12.29 6.58 2.33
N LYS A 32 -13.07 5.78 1.58
CA LYS A 32 -13.70 4.55 2.06
C LYS A 32 -13.08 3.37 1.33
N ILE A 33 -12.65 2.36 2.09
CA ILE A 33 -12.16 1.10 1.53
C ILE A 33 -13.21 0.02 1.80
N TRP A 34 -13.45 -0.83 0.81
CA TRP A 34 -14.44 -1.89 0.89
C TRP A 34 -13.73 -3.23 0.92
N GLN A 35 -14.02 -4.05 1.92
CA GLN A 35 -13.54 -5.43 1.94
C GLN A 35 -14.38 -6.27 0.97
N ARG A 36 -13.73 -6.86 -0.03
CA ARG A 36 -14.38 -7.78 -0.97
C ARG A 36 -14.53 -9.17 -0.36
N THR A 37 -15.46 -9.96 -0.89
CA THR A 37 -15.58 -11.38 -0.53
C THR A 37 -14.28 -12.11 -0.85
N GLY A 38 -13.74 -12.86 0.11
CA GLY A 38 -12.47 -13.59 -0.02
C GLY A 38 -11.21 -12.76 0.27
N GLU A 39 -11.34 -11.44 0.46
CA GLU A 39 -10.22 -10.59 0.85
C GLU A 39 -10.02 -10.61 2.37
N SER A 40 -8.77 -10.71 2.84
CA SER A 40 -8.50 -10.72 4.27
C SER A 40 -8.54 -9.31 4.87
N TYR A 41 -8.86 -9.21 6.16
CA TYR A 41 -8.81 -7.93 6.86
C TYR A 41 -7.41 -7.32 6.85
N GLN A 42 -6.36 -8.16 6.98
CA GLN A 42 -4.98 -7.74 6.89
C GLN A 42 -4.67 -7.02 5.57
N HIS A 43 -5.24 -7.48 4.44
CA HIS A 43 -5.06 -6.84 3.14
C HIS A 43 -5.67 -5.43 3.11
N ILE A 44 -6.87 -5.28 3.64
CA ILE A 44 -7.54 -3.97 3.77
C ILE A 44 -6.77 -3.04 4.70
N LEU A 45 -6.25 -3.57 5.81
CA LEU A 45 -5.44 -2.80 6.74
C LEU A 45 -4.15 -2.30 6.07
N MET A 46 -3.47 -3.14 5.28
CA MET A 46 -2.28 -2.73 4.52
C MET A 46 -2.58 -1.61 3.53
N LYS A 47 -3.72 -1.67 2.81
CA LYS A 47 -4.17 -0.58 1.94
C LYS A 47 -4.35 0.72 2.71
N ALA A 48 -5.03 0.65 3.85
CA ALA A 48 -5.31 1.82 4.67
C ALA A 48 -4.04 2.45 5.26
N LEU A 49 -3.13 1.62 5.79
CA LEU A 49 -1.84 2.06 6.31
C LEU A 49 -0.95 2.61 5.21
N GLY A 50 -0.85 1.93 4.06
CA GLY A 50 -0.10 2.39 2.90
C GLY A 50 -0.62 3.74 2.39
N TYR A 51 -1.95 3.92 2.33
CA TYR A 51 -2.55 5.21 2.01
C TYR A 51 -2.11 6.29 3.00
N ALA A 52 -2.27 6.05 4.30
CA ALA A 52 -1.92 7.00 5.35
C ALA A 52 -0.41 7.37 5.34
N MET A 53 0.47 6.44 4.97
CA MET A 53 1.91 6.69 4.86
C MET A 53 2.27 7.63 3.70
N PHE A 54 1.56 7.52 2.58
CA PHE A 54 1.99 8.12 1.31
C PHE A 54 1.14 9.28 0.83
N VAL A 55 -0.09 9.46 1.34
CA VAL A 55 -1.01 10.51 0.89
C VAL A 55 -0.45 11.93 1.10
N GLY A 56 0.41 12.14 2.12
CA GLY A 56 1.08 13.42 2.33
C GLY A 56 2.14 13.74 1.27
N LYS A 57 2.76 12.71 0.68
CA LYS A 57 3.74 12.86 -0.41
C LYS A 57 3.06 12.83 -1.79
N TYR A 58 1.97 12.09 -1.91
CA TYR A 58 1.19 11.92 -3.12
C TYR A 58 -0.27 12.30 -2.86
N PRO A 59 -0.65 13.58 -3.04
CA PRO A 59 -2.00 14.05 -2.74
C PRO A 59 -3.11 13.38 -3.58
N ASP A 60 -2.75 12.91 -4.78
CA ASP A 60 -3.63 12.21 -5.73
C ASP A 60 -3.50 10.68 -5.63
N LEU A 61 -3.08 10.17 -4.47
CA LEU A 61 -3.07 8.73 -4.21
C LEU A 61 -4.50 8.19 -4.23
N GLU A 62 -4.71 7.17 -5.05
CA GLU A 62 -6.00 6.48 -5.18
C GLU A 62 -5.87 5.02 -4.75
N ILE A 63 -7.00 4.44 -4.32
CA ILE A 63 -7.09 3.07 -3.83
C ILE A 63 -7.91 2.24 -4.81
N GLU A 64 -7.39 1.09 -5.23
CA GLU A 64 -8.05 0.14 -6.12
C GLU A 64 -8.66 0.78 -7.39
N ILE A 65 -7.93 1.65 -8.07
CA ILE A 65 -8.39 2.16 -9.36
C ILE A 65 -8.11 1.15 -10.47
N SER A 66 -9.11 0.94 -11.32
CA SER A 66 -8.97 0.05 -12.46
C SER A 66 -8.07 0.70 -13.50
N VAL A 67 -7.07 -0.05 -13.93
CA VAL A 67 -6.16 0.31 -15.03
C VAL A 67 -6.34 -0.72 -16.13
N ASN A 68 -6.16 -0.32 -17.39
CA ASN A 68 -6.25 -1.23 -18.53
C ASN A 68 -4.97 -2.07 -18.67
N LEU A 69 -4.62 -2.82 -17.63
CA LEU A 69 -3.42 -3.65 -17.52
C LEU A 69 -3.77 -5.01 -16.94
N ARG A 70 -2.86 -5.98 -17.10
CA ARG A 70 -3.01 -7.34 -16.57
C ARG A 70 -3.26 -7.38 -15.06
N TYR A 71 -2.60 -6.50 -14.32
CA TYR A 71 -2.71 -6.42 -12.87
C TYR A 71 -3.23 -5.07 -12.43
N LYS A 72 -4.13 -5.11 -11.45
CA LYS A 72 -4.69 -3.93 -10.80
C LYS A 72 -3.88 -3.60 -9.54
N PRO A 73 -3.41 -2.35 -9.37
CA PRO A 73 -2.73 -1.93 -8.15
C PRO A 73 -3.71 -1.81 -6.99
N ASP A 74 -3.20 -2.02 -5.77
CA ASP A 74 -3.95 -1.71 -4.56
C ASP A 74 -3.93 -0.21 -4.28
N LEU A 75 -2.81 0.45 -4.55
CA LEU A 75 -2.62 1.90 -4.43
C LEU A 75 -1.94 2.43 -5.69
N ILE A 76 -2.37 3.58 -6.20
CA ILE A 76 -1.81 4.15 -7.43
C ILE A 76 -1.75 5.67 -7.40
N VAL A 77 -0.75 6.23 -8.07
CA VAL A 77 -0.66 7.67 -8.38
C VAL A 77 -0.27 7.79 -9.84
N PHE A 78 -0.99 8.62 -10.57
CA PHE A 78 -0.62 9.01 -11.93
C PHE A 78 0.20 10.29 -11.91
N SER A 79 1.12 10.43 -12.86
CA SER A 79 1.74 11.72 -13.19
C SER A 79 0.80 12.55 -14.07
N GLU A 80 1.15 13.81 -14.32
CA GLU A 80 0.41 14.71 -15.22
C GLU A 80 0.28 14.13 -16.64
N GLU A 81 1.32 13.42 -17.10
CA GLU A 81 1.35 12.72 -18.40
C GLU A 81 0.64 11.36 -18.38
N ARG A 82 -0.09 11.03 -17.31
CA ARG A 82 -0.76 9.73 -17.08
C ARG A 82 0.17 8.51 -17.00
N ASN A 83 1.47 8.73 -16.77
CA ASN A 83 2.40 7.65 -16.38
C ASN A 83 2.20 7.24 -14.91
N TYR A 84 2.67 6.05 -14.53
CA TYR A 84 2.49 5.50 -13.18
C TYR A 84 3.57 5.98 -12.20
N LYS A 85 3.34 7.11 -11.52
CA LYS A 85 4.28 7.69 -10.54
C LYS A 85 4.47 6.81 -9.30
N PHE A 86 3.42 6.13 -8.87
CA PHE A 86 3.43 5.24 -7.71
C PHE A 86 2.56 4.02 -7.97
N TRP A 87 3.06 2.85 -7.59
CA TRP A 87 2.34 1.59 -7.62
C TRP A 87 2.52 0.89 -6.27
N GLY A 88 1.42 0.61 -5.59
CA GLY A 88 1.40 -0.10 -4.31
C GLY A 88 0.73 -1.45 -4.41
N GLU A 89 1.34 -2.45 -3.81
CA GLU A 89 0.89 -3.85 -3.80
C GLU A 89 0.90 -4.39 -2.38
N CYS A 90 -0.24 -4.85 -1.89
CA CYS A 90 -0.44 -5.36 -0.53
C CYS A 90 -0.52 -6.89 -0.52
N GLY A 91 -0.16 -7.50 0.61
CA GLY A 91 -0.38 -8.92 0.84
C GLY A 91 0.54 -9.83 0.03
N ALA A 92 0.07 -11.02 -0.32
CA ALA A 92 0.87 -12.01 -1.03
C ALA A 92 1.06 -11.60 -2.51
N ASN A 93 2.29 -11.30 -2.89
CA ASN A 93 2.66 -10.94 -4.25
C ASN A 93 3.70 -11.91 -4.75
N SER A 94 3.43 -12.56 -5.88
CA SER A 94 4.42 -13.40 -6.53
C SER A 94 5.54 -12.55 -7.13
N ILE A 95 6.74 -13.12 -7.19
CA ILE A 95 7.87 -12.47 -7.87
C ILE A 95 7.51 -12.21 -9.33
N ARG A 96 6.90 -13.18 -10.02
CA ARG A 96 6.42 -13.04 -11.41
C ARG A 96 5.51 -11.82 -11.61
N LYS A 97 4.55 -11.57 -10.71
CA LYS A 97 3.68 -10.38 -10.76
C LYS A 97 4.51 -9.10 -10.66
N THR A 98 5.44 -9.08 -9.71
CA THR A 98 6.34 -7.94 -9.46
C THR A 98 7.22 -7.63 -10.68
N VAL A 99 7.86 -8.66 -11.26
CA VAL A 99 8.66 -8.52 -12.49
C VAL A 99 7.80 -7.96 -13.62
N TRP A 100 6.59 -8.50 -13.81
CA TRP A 100 5.70 -8.02 -14.87
C TRP A 100 5.35 -6.54 -14.69
N ILE A 101 4.99 -6.11 -13.48
CA ILE A 101 4.65 -4.70 -13.20
C ILE A 101 5.83 -3.80 -13.56
N LEU A 102 7.03 -4.11 -13.09
CA LEU A 102 8.21 -3.28 -13.33
C LEU A 102 8.57 -3.19 -14.83
N LYS A 103 8.43 -4.30 -15.57
CA LYS A 103 8.73 -4.35 -17.01
C LYS A 103 7.71 -3.59 -17.85
N HIS A 104 6.42 -3.63 -17.49
CA HIS A 104 5.34 -3.19 -18.38
C HIS A 104 4.68 -1.87 -17.98
N THR A 105 4.80 -1.45 -16.73
CA THR A 105 4.19 -0.19 -16.26
C THR A 105 5.15 0.98 -16.28
N ARG A 106 6.46 0.73 -16.38
CA ARG A 106 7.50 1.76 -16.20
C ARG A 106 7.32 2.59 -14.92
N THR A 107 6.63 2.06 -13.89
CA THR A 107 6.32 2.83 -12.70
C THR A 107 7.59 3.40 -12.04
N GLU A 108 7.54 4.66 -11.63
CA GLU A 108 8.69 5.34 -10.99
C GLU A 108 8.99 4.78 -9.61
N LYS A 109 7.94 4.36 -8.90
CA LYS A 109 8.04 3.84 -7.53
C LYS A 109 7.08 2.68 -7.34
N LEU A 110 7.63 1.50 -7.08
CA LEU A 110 6.89 0.32 -6.64
C LEU A 110 7.06 0.14 -5.12
N VAL A 111 5.96 -0.05 -4.40
CA VAL A 111 5.97 -0.34 -2.96
C VAL A 111 5.22 -1.63 -2.69
N LEU A 112 5.89 -2.57 -2.02
CA LEU A 112 5.32 -3.82 -1.55
C LEU A 112 5.03 -3.70 -0.05
N PHE A 113 3.77 -3.89 0.34
CA PHE A 113 3.33 -3.88 1.74
C PHE A 113 3.13 -5.31 2.24
N LYS A 114 3.74 -5.63 3.38
CA LYS A 114 3.69 -6.93 4.06
C LYS A 114 3.40 -6.76 5.54
N ILE A 115 2.95 -7.82 6.21
CA ILE A 115 2.77 -7.88 7.67
C ILE A 115 3.53 -9.10 8.19
N GLY A 116 4.38 -8.92 9.20
CA GLY A 116 5.03 -9.99 9.95
C GLY A 116 5.87 -10.94 9.11
N MET A 117 6.33 -10.51 7.93
CA MET A 117 7.04 -11.38 6.99
C MET A 117 8.54 -11.37 7.27
N ASN A 118 9.21 -12.52 7.15
CA ASN A 118 10.67 -12.52 7.01
C ASN A 118 11.03 -11.95 5.62
N THR A 119 11.57 -10.74 5.60
CA THR A 119 11.83 -10.00 4.37
C THR A 119 13.09 -10.45 3.62
N GLU A 120 14.03 -11.13 4.28
CA GLU A 120 15.35 -11.43 3.71
C GLU A 120 15.25 -12.33 2.48
N SER A 121 14.49 -13.41 2.58
CA SER A 121 14.26 -14.34 1.47
C SER A 121 13.57 -13.65 0.30
N LEU A 122 12.56 -12.81 0.57
CA LEU A 122 11.87 -12.04 -0.46
C LEU A 122 12.82 -11.04 -1.16
N ILE A 123 13.64 -10.32 -0.40
CA ILE A 123 14.63 -9.38 -0.96
C ILE A 123 15.63 -10.13 -1.84
N LYS A 124 16.11 -11.30 -1.40
CA LYS A 124 17.04 -12.13 -2.17
C LYS A 124 16.40 -12.56 -3.50
N GLN A 125 15.15 -13.04 -3.46
CA GLN A 125 14.42 -13.42 -4.68
C GLN A 125 14.17 -12.23 -5.61
N LEU A 126 13.76 -11.08 -5.07
CA LEU A 126 13.55 -9.87 -5.88
C LEU A 126 14.85 -9.43 -6.58
N ARG A 127 15.99 -9.48 -5.90
CA ARG A 127 17.29 -9.13 -6.48
C ARG A 127 17.76 -10.13 -7.54
N ALA A 128 17.46 -11.41 -7.36
CA ALA A 128 17.83 -12.47 -8.30
C ALA A 128 16.99 -12.43 -9.59
N GLU A 129 15.68 -12.19 -9.46
CA GLU A 129 14.72 -12.33 -10.57
C GLU A 129 14.46 -11.02 -11.33
N ILE A 130 14.78 -9.87 -10.73
CA ILE A 130 14.59 -8.54 -11.35
C ILE A 130 15.94 -8.02 -11.86
N GLU A 131 16.05 -7.89 -13.17
CA GLU A 131 17.22 -7.29 -13.83
C GLU A 131 17.48 -5.87 -13.30
N GLU A 132 18.76 -5.50 -13.15
CA GLU A 132 19.18 -4.25 -12.50
C GLU A 132 18.56 -2.99 -13.14
N LYS A 133 18.41 -2.96 -14.46
CA LYS A 133 17.76 -1.86 -15.19
C LYS A 133 16.30 -1.60 -14.77
N TYR A 134 15.61 -2.61 -14.23
CA TYR A 134 14.24 -2.49 -13.71
C TYR A 134 14.18 -2.24 -12.20
N ARG A 135 15.32 -2.24 -11.50
CA ARG A 135 15.44 -1.96 -10.06
C ARG A 135 16.53 -0.91 -9.74
N PRO A 136 16.55 0.27 -10.39
CA PRO A 136 17.43 1.34 -9.95
C PRO A 136 17.14 1.67 -8.48
N LYS A 137 18.20 2.05 -7.75
CA LYS A 137 18.19 2.17 -6.28
C LYS A 137 16.98 2.96 -5.78
N GLY A 138 16.15 2.31 -4.96
CA GLY A 138 15.00 2.96 -4.33
C GLY A 138 13.76 3.06 -5.21
N ARG A 139 13.77 2.52 -6.43
CA ARG A 139 12.55 2.32 -7.23
C ARG A 139 11.61 1.32 -6.56
N ILE A 140 12.16 0.30 -5.91
CA ILE A 140 11.38 -0.69 -5.18
C ILE A 140 11.55 -0.43 -3.68
N SER A 141 10.45 -0.46 -2.93
CA SER A 141 10.50 -0.46 -1.46
C SER A 141 9.61 -1.53 -0.88
N LEU A 142 10.14 -2.19 0.14
CA LEU A 142 9.43 -3.18 0.92
C LEU A 142 9.12 -2.55 2.28
N ILE A 143 7.83 -2.37 2.57
CA ILE A 143 7.35 -1.96 3.88
C ILE A 143 6.77 -3.20 4.55
N ASN A 144 7.37 -3.59 5.67
CA ASN A 144 6.92 -4.75 6.45
C ASN A 144 6.43 -4.26 7.80
N PHE A 145 5.12 -4.31 8.01
CA PHE A 145 4.50 -3.99 9.29
C PHE A 145 4.76 -5.11 10.31
N VAL A 146 4.79 -4.77 11.59
CA VAL A 146 4.88 -5.74 12.69
C VAL A 146 3.70 -6.71 12.71
N SER A 147 3.89 -7.93 13.21
CA SER A 147 2.84 -8.98 13.27
C SER A 147 1.62 -8.53 14.06
N GLU A 148 1.82 -7.71 15.09
CA GLU A 148 0.80 -7.23 16.03
C GLU A 148 0.00 -6.05 15.47
N ILE A 149 0.28 -5.59 14.25
CA ILE A 149 -0.30 -4.36 13.68
C ILE A 149 -1.84 -4.39 13.68
N VAL A 150 -2.44 -5.57 13.51
CA VAL A 150 -3.90 -5.74 13.60
C VAL A 150 -4.41 -5.38 14.99
N GLY A 151 -3.72 -5.79 16.05
CA GLY A 151 -4.05 -5.45 17.43
C GLY A 151 -3.79 -3.97 17.74
N LEU A 152 -2.64 -3.44 17.33
CA LEU A 152 -2.27 -2.03 17.53
C LEU A 152 -3.28 -1.05 16.93
N THR A 153 -3.96 -1.47 15.87
CA THR A 153 -4.91 -0.66 15.10
C THR A 153 -6.38 -0.99 15.38
N ALA A 154 -6.67 -1.95 16.27
CA ALA A 154 -8.02 -2.43 16.52
C ALA A 154 -8.92 -1.39 17.22
N SER A 155 -8.36 -0.59 18.13
CA SER A 155 -9.08 0.36 18.98
C SER A 155 -8.71 1.83 18.74
N LYS A 156 -7.69 2.10 17.92
CA LYS A 156 -7.12 3.43 17.76
C LYS A 156 -7.55 4.08 16.45
N GLN A 157 -7.88 5.37 16.52
CA GLN A 157 -7.87 6.21 15.34
C GLN A 157 -6.41 6.42 14.92
N ILE A 158 -6.08 6.13 13.66
CA ILE A 158 -4.71 6.24 13.16
C ILE A 158 -4.52 7.61 12.53
N GLU A 159 -4.02 8.55 13.32
CA GLU A 159 -3.65 9.90 12.85
C GLU A 159 -2.34 9.89 12.04
N LYS A 160 -1.43 8.97 12.39
CA LYS A 160 -0.14 8.78 11.73
C LYS A 160 0.30 7.33 11.89
N VAL A 161 0.89 6.77 10.84
CA VAL A 161 1.56 5.46 10.93
C VAL A 161 2.90 5.66 11.63
N SER A 162 3.02 5.07 12.81
CA SER A 162 4.22 5.21 13.64
C SER A 162 5.42 4.46 13.06
N LYS A 163 6.63 4.96 13.32
CA LYS A 163 7.88 4.41 12.73
C LYS A 163 8.27 3.06 13.32
N ASP A 164 7.86 2.77 14.54
CA ASP A 164 8.01 1.48 15.23
C ASP A 164 7.07 0.39 14.68
N TRP A 165 6.07 0.75 13.86
CA TRP A 165 5.11 -0.20 13.34
C TRP A 165 5.58 -0.93 12.08
N TYR A 166 6.69 -0.50 11.48
CA TYR A 166 7.19 -1.10 10.24
C TYR A 166 8.69 -0.94 10.07
N SER A 167 9.27 -1.83 9.28
CA SER A 167 10.58 -1.63 8.64
C SER A 167 10.41 -1.26 7.17
N GLU A 168 11.33 -0.44 6.65
CA GLU A 168 11.40 -0.09 5.23
C GLU A 168 12.75 -0.52 4.66
N THR A 169 12.72 -1.35 3.62
CA THR A 169 13.91 -1.72 2.86
C THR A 169 13.79 -1.19 1.44
N LYS A 170 14.79 -0.42 1.00
CA LYS A 170 14.91 0.03 -0.38
C LYS A 170 15.74 -0.98 -1.17
N ILE A 171 15.19 -1.43 -2.29
CA ILE A 171 15.82 -2.39 -3.21
C ILE A 171 16.29 -1.63 -4.45
#